data_AF-A0XXS2-F1
#
_entry.id   AF-A0XXS2-F1
#
_cell.length_a   1.000
_cell.length_b   1.000
_cell.length_c   1.000
_cell.angle_alpha   90.00
_cell.angle_beta   90.00
_cell.angle_gamma   90.00
#
_symmetry.space_group_name_H-M   'P 1'
#
loop_
_entity.id
_entity.type
_entity.pdbx_description
1 polymer ?
#
loop_
_entity_poly.entity_id
_entity_poly.type
_entity_poly.pdbx_seq_one_letter_code
_entity_poly.pdbx_strand_id
1 'polypeptide(L)'
;MGNKLEDFFWFMVSIGELYGIFIAWLFVFTFLYNLSAAINKPDNSRTQLSLIMMVSYTLSLYIDISQYSAHLQVLAFDVVTIAVRFIWRFCFVKVPPIAFYYLIAGLCINASLFLAMHIDNGINQNYKFWWLWGYTVY
;
A
#
# COMPACT_ATOMS: atom_id res chain seq x y z
N MET A 1 -5.41 -34.21 -11.99
CA MET A 1 -5.39 -33.01 -12.85
C MET A 1 -5.58 -31.83 -11.92
N GLY A 2 -4.52 -31.04 -11.68
CA GLY A 2 -4.65 -29.80 -10.91
C GLY A 2 -5.69 -28.91 -11.59
N ASN A 3 -6.55 -28.28 -10.79
CA ASN A 3 -7.59 -27.43 -11.33
C ASN A 3 -6.90 -26.19 -11.92
N LYS A 4 -7.09 -25.86 -13.21
CA LYS A 4 -6.38 -24.74 -13.87
C LYS A 4 -6.50 -23.41 -13.12
N LEU A 5 -7.57 -23.26 -12.34
CA LEU A 5 -7.80 -22.15 -11.40
C LEU A 5 -6.77 -22.12 -10.27
N GLU A 6 -6.47 -23.26 -9.66
CA GLU A 6 -5.49 -23.39 -8.58
C GLU A 6 -4.10 -22.99 -9.07
N ASP A 7 -3.66 -23.50 -10.23
CA ASP A 7 -2.36 -23.14 -10.84
C ASP A 7 -2.25 -21.63 -11.13
N PHE A 8 -3.34 -21.01 -11.59
CA PHE A 8 -3.40 -19.55 -11.82
C PHE A 8 -3.28 -18.75 -10.51
N PHE A 9 -3.91 -19.22 -9.43
CA PHE A 9 -3.80 -18.53 -8.13
C PHE A 9 -2.42 -18.70 -7.49
N TRP A 10 -1.77 -19.87 -7.60
CA TRP A 10 -0.38 -20.04 -7.19
C TRP A 10 0.57 -19.14 -7.98
N PHE A 11 0.31 -18.94 -9.27
CA PHE A 11 1.01 -17.94 -10.07
C PHE A 11 0.76 -16.51 -9.57
N MET A 12 -0.47 -16.16 -9.14
CA MET A 12 -0.76 -14.84 -8.57
C MET A 12 -0.03 -14.61 -7.23
N VAL A 13 0.09 -15.65 -6.40
CA VAL A 13 0.87 -15.56 -5.15
C VAL A 13 2.36 -15.36 -5.45
N SER A 14 2.92 -16.09 -6.41
CA SER A 14 4.35 -15.99 -6.74
C SER A 14 4.74 -14.62 -7.28
N ILE A 15 3.80 -13.86 -7.85
CA ILE A 15 4.03 -12.48 -8.29
C ILE A 15 3.66 -11.43 -7.23
N GLY A 16 3.10 -11.82 -6.09
CA GLY A 16 2.63 -10.88 -5.05
C GLY A 16 3.74 -9.97 -4.53
N GLU A 17 4.93 -10.51 -4.25
CA GLU A 17 6.07 -9.70 -3.84
C GLU A 17 6.58 -8.77 -4.93
N LEU A 18 6.67 -9.28 -6.16
CA LEU A 18 7.06 -8.50 -7.34
C LEU A 18 6.08 -7.34 -7.54
N TYR A 19 4.79 -7.56 -7.26
CA TYR A 19 3.77 -6.53 -7.29
C TYR A 19 4.01 -5.46 -6.22
N GLY A 20 4.29 -5.84 -4.98
CA GLY A 20 4.62 -4.89 -3.90
C GLY A 20 5.83 -4.00 -4.23
N ILE A 21 6.91 -4.61 -4.74
CA ILE A 21 8.10 -3.90 -5.21
C ILE A 21 7.73 -2.95 -6.36
N PHE A 22 7.01 -3.44 -7.36
CA PHE A 22 6.59 -2.64 -8.52
C PHE A 22 5.75 -1.42 -8.11
N ILE A 23 4.82 -1.57 -7.17
CA ILE A 23 4.03 -0.45 -6.63
C ILE A 23 4.92 0.60 -5.94
N ALA A 24 5.91 0.17 -5.15
CA ALA A 24 6.85 1.10 -4.52
C ALA A 24 7.64 1.92 -5.57
N TRP A 25 8.08 1.28 -6.67
CA TRP A 25 8.73 1.95 -7.78
C TRP A 25 7.82 3.00 -8.45
N LEU A 26 6.53 2.71 -8.62
CA LEU A 26 5.57 3.69 -9.14
C LEU A 26 5.45 4.93 -8.24
N PHE A 27 5.54 4.76 -6.92
CA PHE A 27 5.56 5.91 -6.00
C PHE A 27 6.85 6.73 -6.08
N VAL A 28 8.00 6.08 -6.30
CA VAL A 28 9.27 6.78 -6.59
C VAL A 28 9.14 7.62 -7.86
N PHE A 29 8.64 7.05 -8.96
CA PHE A 29 8.46 7.79 -10.22
C PHE A 29 7.44 8.93 -10.07
N THR A 30 6.36 8.70 -9.34
CA THR A 30 5.37 9.73 -9.04
C THR A 30 5.98 10.88 -8.25
N PHE A 31 6.83 10.59 -7.27
CA PHE A 31 7.55 11.61 -6.52
C PHE A 31 8.51 12.40 -7.41
N LEU A 32 9.36 11.72 -8.19
CA LEU A 32 10.33 12.39 -9.08
C LEU A 32 9.63 13.27 -10.14
N TYR A 33 8.49 12.82 -10.66
CA TYR A 33 7.67 13.62 -11.57
C TYR A 33 7.11 14.86 -10.89
N ASN A 34 6.54 14.73 -9.68
CA ASN A 34 6.02 15.89 -8.96
C ASN A 34 7.14 16.83 -8.50
N LEU A 35 8.32 16.30 -8.17
CA LEU A 35 9.51 17.08 -7.83
C LEU A 35 9.98 17.92 -9.01
N SER A 36 10.09 17.32 -10.21
CA SER A 36 10.48 18.05 -11.41
C SER A 36 9.43 19.08 -11.82
N ALA A 37 8.15 18.75 -11.73
CA ALA A 37 7.05 19.65 -12.07
C ALA A 37 6.82 20.78 -11.04
N ALA A 38 7.37 20.62 -9.83
CA ALA A 38 7.35 21.63 -8.77
C ALA A 38 8.49 22.65 -8.89
N ILE A 39 9.52 22.37 -9.71
CA ILE A 39 10.56 23.34 -10.02
C ILE A 39 9.88 24.58 -10.59
N ASN A 40 10.04 25.71 -9.90
CA ASN A 40 9.48 27.02 -10.22
C ASN A 40 7.96 27.19 -9.95
N LYS A 41 7.33 26.33 -9.15
CA LYS A 41 5.95 26.54 -8.66
C LYS A 41 5.91 26.79 -7.16
N PRO A 42 5.06 27.72 -6.67
CA PRO A 42 4.93 27.97 -5.24
C PRO A 42 4.15 26.86 -4.51
N ASP A 43 3.30 26.11 -5.20
CA ASP A 43 2.54 25.01 -4.62
C ASP A 43 3.31 23.69 -4.71
N ASN A 44 3.84 23.26 -3.56
CA ASN A 44 4.60 22.02 -3.39
C ASN A 44 3.78 20.91 -2.69
N SER A 45 2.47 21.10 -2.50
CA SER A 45 1.61 20.17 -1.76
C SER A 45 1.55 18.77 -2.38
N ARG A 46 1.53 18.70 -3.72
CA ARG A 46 1.54 17.43 -4.48
C ARG A 46 2.85 16.67 -4.29
N THR A 47 3.97 17.39 -4.32
CA THR A 47 5.31 16.83 -4.11
C THR A 47 5.45 16.28 -2.70
N GLN A 48 4.98 17.02 -1.68
CA GLN A 48 4.96 16.55 -0.29
C GLN A 48 4.11 15.28 -0.11
N LEU A 49 2.92 15.22 -0.71
CA LEU A 49 2.08 14.01 -0.67
C LEU A 49 2.74 12.81 -1.35
N SER A 50 3.34 13.02 -2.52
CA SER A 50 4.06 11.95 -3.23
C SER A 50 5.31 11.48 -2.49
N LEU A 51 5.98 12.38 -1.75
CA LEU A 51 7.11 12.04 -0.89
C LEU A 51 6.66 11.14 0.27
N ILE A 52 5.58 11.49 0.95
CA ILE A 52 5.02 10.68 2.05
C ILE A 52 4.70 9.27 1.55
N MET A 53 4.11 9.16 0.35
CA MET A 53 3.82 7.85 -0.26
C MET A 53 5.08 7.06 -0.59
N MET A 54 6.04 7.69 -1.25
CA MET A 54 7.32 7.05 -1.60
C MET A 54 8.03 6.55 -0.35
N VAL A 55 8.19 7.39 0.67
CA VAL A 55 8.90 7.01 1.91
C VAL A 55 8.17 5.88 2.62
N SER A 56 6.84 5.95 2.75
CA SER A 56 6.08 4.92 3.46
C SER A 56 6.15 3.55 2.76
N TYR A 57 6.04 3.51 1.44
CA TYR A 57 6.08 2.25 0.69
C TYR A 57 7.51 1.70 0.58
N THR A 58 8.52 2.55 0.44
CA THR A 58 9.92 2.10 0.50
C THR A 58 10.25 1.56 1.89
N LEU A 59 9.85 2.23 2.97
CA LEU A 59 10.07 1.73 4.34
C LEU A 59 9.36 0.39 4.57
N SER A 60 8.16 0.19 4.02
CA SER A 60 7.44 -1.08 4.13
C SER A 60 8.18 -2.25 3.47
N LEU A 61 9.04 -2.01 2.48
CA LEU A 61 9.86 -3.07 1.87
C LEU A 61 11.06 -3.49 2.73
N TYR A 62 11.57 -2.58 3.56
CA TYR A 62 12.81 -2.81 4.32
C TYR A 62 12.58 -3.09 5.80
N ILE A 63 11.49 -2.57 6.38
CA ILE A 63 11.19 -2.76 7.80
C ILE A 63 10.18 -3.88 7.94
N ASP A 64 10.66 -5.06 8.34
CA ASP A 64 9.79 -6.15 8.79
C ASP A 64 9.36 -5.91 10.25
N ILE A 65 8.09 -5.51 10.43
CA ILE A 65 7.50 -5.21 11.73
C ILE A 65 6.78 -6.45 12.30
N SER A 66 6.45 -7.45 11.47
CA SER A 66 5.58 -8.55 11.86
C SER A 66 6.26 -9.90 11.69
N GLN A 67 6.70 -10.47 12.82
CA GLN A 67 7.23 -11.84 12.85
C GLN A 67 6.23 -12.93 12.40
N TYR A 68 4.94 -12.60 12.26
CA TYR A 68 3.85 -13.57 12.10
C TYR A 68 3.00 -13.40 10.83
N SER A 69 2.95 -12.22 10.17
CA SER A 69 2.07 -12.03 9.00
C SER A 69 2.34 -10.76 8.20
N ALA A 70 2.86 -10.91 6.98
CA ALA A 70 3.11 -9.81 6.03
C ALA A 70 1.88 -8.89 5.78
N HIS A 71 0.66 -9.43 5.81
CA HIS A 71 -0.56 -8.62 5.62
C HIS A 71 -0.77 -7.58 6.74
N LEU A 72 -0.34 -7.91 7.97
CA LEU A 72 -0.51 -7.03 9.13
C LEU A 72 0.48 -5.86 9.06
N GLN A 73 1.69 -6.12 8.56
CA GLN A 73 2.69 -5.09 8.31
C GLN A 73 2.18 -4.09 7.28
N VAL A 74 1.69 -4.55 6.12
CA VAL A 74 1.17 -3.65 5.08
C VAL A 74 -0.04 -2.85 5.58
N LEU A 75 -0.96 -3.50 6.33
CA LEU A 75 -2.07 -2.82 7.00
C LEU A 75 -1.60 -1.73 7.96
N ALA A 76 -0.61 -2.04 8.82
CA ALA A 76 -0.07 -1.09 9.78
C ALA A 76 0.58 0.10 9.08
N PHE A 77 1.35 -0.15 8.01
CA PHE A 77 1.93 0.92 7.20
C PHE A 77 0.85 1.80 6.57
N ASP A 78 -0.20 1.24 5.96
CA ASP A 78 -1.28 2.04 5.38
C ASP A 78 -1.98 2.93 6.42
N VAL A 79 -2.27 2.39 7.61
CA VAL A 79 -2.87 3.16 8.73
C VAL A 79 -1.94 4.30 9.16
N VAL A 80 -0.63 4.01 9.30
CA VAL A 80 0.38 5.03 9.62
C VAL A 80 0.46 6.08 8.52
N THR A 81 0.45 5.71 7.24
CA THR A 81 0.51 6.69 6.14
C THR A 81 -0.75 7.55 6.08
N ILE A 82 -1.92 6.99 6.40
CA ILE A 82 -3.17 7.76 6.54
C ILE A 82 -3.02 8.78 7.68
N ALA A 83 -2.55 8.35 8.86
CA ALA A 83 -2.36 9.23 10.02
C ALA A 83 -1.37 10.36 9.74
N VAL A 84 -0.21 10.05 9.16
CA VAL A 84 0.82 11.03 8.78
C VAL A 84 0.24 12.05 7.78
N ARG A 85 -0.59 11.61 6.83
CA ARG A 85 -1.26 12.51 5.89
C ARG A 85 -2.28 13.44 6.54
N PHE A 86 -3.04 12.94 7.51
CA PHE A 86 -3.97 13.79 8.26
C PHE A 86 -3.23 14.85 9.08
N ILE A 87 -2.12 14.47 9.73
CA ILE A 87 -1.26 15.42 10.46
C ILE A 87 -0.67 16.45 9.49
N TRP A 88 -0.14 16.00 8.35
CA TRP A 88 0.38 16.88 7.31
C TRP A 88 -0.68 17.89 6.82
N ARG A 89 -1.90 17.42 6.55
CA ARG A 89 -3.02 18.29 6.16
C ARG A 89 -3.28 19.34 7.24
N PHE A 90 -3.40 18.92 8.50
CA PHE A 90 -3.72 19.81 9.61
C PHE A 90 -2.65 20.91 9.82
N CYS A 91 -1.36 20.55 9.71
CA CYS A 91 -0.26 21.46 10.00
C CYS A 91 0.13 22.37 8.82
N PHE A 92 0.05 21.90 7.57
CA PHE A 92 0.70 22.58 6.45
C PHE A 92 -0.26 23.05 5.35
N VAL A 93 -1.49 22.53 5.27
CA VAL A 93 -2.35 22.75 4.10
C VAL A 93 -3.78 23.10 4.47
N LYS A 94 -4.18 24.35 4.18
CA LYS A 94 -5.58 24.80 4.37
C LYS A 94 -6.56 24.16 3.36
N VAL A 95 -6.14 23.99 2.11
CA VAL A 95 -6.97 23.41 1.03
C VAL A 95 -6.23 22.23 0.41
N PRO A 96 -6.65 20.98 0.70
CA PRO A 96 -5.96 19.81 0.19
C PRO A 96 -6.14 19.67 -1.33
N PRO A 97 -5.10 19.25 -2.08
CA PRO A 97 -5.24 18.98 -3.51
C PRO A 97 -6.14 17.76 -3.73
N ILE A 98 -6.78 17.65 -4.91
CA ILE A 98 -7.68 16.52 -5.23
C ILE A 98 -7.02 15.15 -5.03
N ALA A 99 -5.70 15.06 -5.28
CA ALA A 99 -4.90 13.86 -5.06
C ALA A 99 -4.97 13.34 -3.62
N PHE A 100 -5.15 14.20 -2.62
CA PHE A 100 -5.32 13.81 -1.22
C PHE A 100 -6.51 12.87 -1.04
N TYR A 101 -7.67 13.19 -1.64
CA TYR A 101 -8.89 12.39 -1.49
C TYR A 101 -8.76 11.02 -2.16
N TYR A 102 -8.18 10.97 -3.35
CA TYR A 102 -7.91 9.70 -4.03
C TYR A 102 -6.96 8.81 -3.23
N LEU A 103 -5.92 9.40 -2.64
CA LEU A 103 -4.97 8.66 -1.83
C LEU A 103 -5.60 8.12 -0.56
N ILE A 104 -6.43 8.89 0.14
CA ILE A 104 -7.15 8.40 1.32
C ILE A 104 -8.12 7.27 0.94
N ALA A 105 -8.93 7.46 -0.10
CA ALA A 105 -9.86 6.43 -0.55
C ALA A 105 -9.13 5.14 -0.96
N GLY A 106 -8.05 5.26 -1.74
CA GLY A 106 -7.24 4.13 -2.18
C GLY A 106 -6.62 3.36 -1.01
N LEU A 107 -6.02 4.07 -0.04
CA LEU A 107 -5.46 3.41 1.14
C LEU A 107 -6.52 2.81 2.06
N CYS A 108 -7.69 3.42 2.20
CA CYS A 108 -8.77 2.83 2.99
C CYS A 108 -9.27 1.52 2.36
N ILE A 109 -9.40 1.48 1.03
CA ILE A 109 -9.74 0.25 0.31
C ILE A 109 -8.63 -0.80 0.52
N ASN A 110 -7.36 -0.41 0.36
CA ASN A 110 -6.22 -1.31 0.54
C ASN A 110 -6.15 -1.89 1.97
N ALA A 111 -6.25 -1.03 2.99
CA ALA A 111 -6.29 -1.42 4.39
C ALA A 111 -7.48 -2.35 4.69
N SER A 112 -8.65 -2.09 4.11
CA SER A 112 -9.83 -2.95 4.29
C SER A 112 -9.60 -4.36 3.72
N LEU A 113 -8.92 -4.45 2.56
CA LEU A 113 -8.57 -5.74 1.95
C LEU A 113 -7.58 -6.53 2.81
N PHE A 114 -6.51 -5.88 3.30
CA PHE A 114 -5.54 -6.56 4.16
C PHE A 114 -6.09 -6.93 5.53
N LEU A 115 -7.02 -6.12 6.08
CA LEU A 115 -7.74 -6.46 7.31
C LEU A 115 -8.67 -7.67 7.09
N ALA A 116 -9.37 -7.74 5.96
CA ALA A 116 -10.18 -8.91 5.61
C ALA A 116 -9.32 -10.17 5.47
N MET A 117 -8.14 -10.07 4.84
CA MET A 117 -7.17 -11.19 4.78
C MET A 117 -6.70 -11.62 6.17
N HIS A 118 -6.40 -10.67 7.05
CA HIS A 118 -5.97 -10.98 8.42
C HIS A 118 -7.06 -11.70 9.22
N ILE A 119 -8.32 -11.28 9.11
CA ILE A 119 -9.45 -11.95 9.78
C ILE A 119 -9.63 -13.37 9.23
N ASP A 120 -9.58 -13.55 7.91
CA ASP A 120 -9.84 -14.84 7.28
C ASP A 120 -8.73 -15.88 7.57
N ASN A 121 -7.46 -15.51 7.35
CA ASN A 121 -6.34 -16.42 7.54
C ASN A 121 -5.91 -16.53 9.02
N GLY A 122 -5.88 -15.40 9.74
CA GLY A 122 -5.38 -15.32 11.11
C GLY A 122 -6.40 -15.77 12.17
N ILE A 123 -7.63 -15.27 12.11
CA ILE A 123 -8.66 -15.52 13.14
C ILE A 123 -9.48 -16.76 12.79
N ASN A 124 -10.00 -16.83 11.56
CA ASN A 124 -10.89 -17.92 11.15
C ASN A 124 -10.14 -19.20 10.76
N GLN A 125 -8.80 -19.16 10.71
CA GLN A 125 -7.93 -20.29 10.31
C GLN A 125 -8.40 -20.95 9.01
N ASN A 126 -8.94 -20.14 8.10
CA ASN A 126 -9.48 -20.64 6.85
C ASN A 126 -8.32 -20.80 5.87
N TYR A 127 -7.70 -21.98 5.89
CA TYR A 127 -6.60 -22.32 5.00
C TYR A 127 -7.05 -22.81 3.61
N LYS A 128 -8.33 -22.59 3.27
CA LYS A 128 -8.89 -22.97 1.97
C LYS A 128 -8.74 -21.81 0.99
N PHE A 129 -8.24 -22.11 -0.21
CA PHE A 129 -8.05 -21.15 -1.29
C PHE A 129 -9.32 -20.35 -1.61
N TRP A 130 -9.22 -19.02 -1.57
CA TRP A 130 -10.26 -18.06 -1.96
C TRP A 130 -9.64 -16.81 -2.64
N TRP A 131 -10.45 -15.94 -3.22
CA TRP A 131 -10.07 -14.66 -3.85
C TRP A 131 -9.12 -13.76 -3.02
N LEU A 132 -9.20 -13.79 -1.68
CA LEU A 132 -8.33 -13.00 -0.79
C LEU A 132 -7.01 -13.71 -0.47
N TRP A 133 -6.86 -14.98 -0.87
CA TRP A 133 -5.75 -15.87 -0.56
C TRP A 133 -4.62 -15.84 -1.60
N GLY A 134 -4.77 -15.06 -2.69
CA GLY A 134 -3.76 -14.89 -3.75
C GLY A 134 -2.46 -14.20 -3.29
N TYR A 135 -2.24 -14.09 -1.98
CA TYR A 135 -1.07 -13.48 -1.34
C TYR A 135 -0.54 -14.37 -0.18
N THR A 136 -0.97 -15.63 -0.09
CA THR A 136 -0.76 -16.52 1.06
C THR A 136 0.24 -17.63 0.76
N VAL A 137 1.51 -17.26 0.53
CA VAL A 137 2.65 -18.19 0.68
C VAL A 137 3.81 -17.42 1.29
N TYR A 138 3.77 -17.31 2.61
CA TYR A 138 4.93 -17.34 3.47
C TYR A 138 4.58 -18.18 4.69
#